data_AF-A0A504YV01-F1
#
_entry.id   AF-A0A504YV01-F1
#
_cell.length_a   1.000
_cell.length_b   1.000
_cell.length_c   1.000
_cell.angle_alpha   90.00
_cell.angle_beta   90.00
_cell.angle_gamma   90.00
#
_symmetry.space_group_name_H-M   'P 1'
#
loop_
_entity.id
_entity.type
_entity.pdbx_description
1 polymer ?
#
loop_
_entity_poly.entity_id
_entity_poly.type
_entity_poly.pdbx_seq_one_letter_code
_entity_poly.pdbx_strand_id
1 'polypeptide(L)'
;MNRLFGIGKPKTTANLTDVAANVDERNETVEKKIGKIDAELRLITAQLSKMRDGPQKNMLKQKALRLLRQKKTYCHQSEQLANQSFNISNTDFALKSLQDTKTTVDAMKVTSKAMKREMKKII
;
A
#
# COMPACT_ATOMS: atom_id res chain seq x y z
N MET A 1 32.80 -28.14 10.12
CA MET A 1 32.19 -28.70 8.90
C MET A 1 30.73 -28.28 8.84
N ASN A 2 30.33 -27.58 7.77
CA ASN A 2 28.94 -27.45 7.25
C ASN A 2 28.93 -26.37 6.14
N ARG A 3 29.67 -26.61 5.04
CA ARG A 3 29.73 -25.69 3.88
C ARG A 3 29.94 -26.47 2.59
N LEU A 4 29.03 -27.37 2.21
CA LEU A 4 29.19 -28.08 0.92
C LEU A 4 27.95 -28.27 0.04
N PHE A 5 26.70 -28.11 0.51
CA PHE A 5 25.57 -28.21 -0.42
C PHE A 5 24.42 -27.28 -0.03
N GLY A 6 24.11 -26.32 -0.91
CA GLY A 6 22.77 -25.76 -1.05
C GLY A 6 22.27 -24.85 0.08
N ILE A 7 23.02 -23.83 0.49
CA ILE A 7 22.36 -22.63 1.03
C ILE A 7 21.64 -22.00 -0.18
N GLY A 8 20.41 -22.45 -0.44
CA GLY A 8 19.50 -21.70 -1.30
C GLY A 8 19.49 -20.27 -0.80
N LYS A 9 19.58 -19.29 -1.71
CA LYS A 9 19.52 -17.86 -1.36
C LYS A 9 18.49 -17.70 -0.24
N PRO A 10 18.81 -17.05 0.89
CA PRO A 10 17.83 -16.89 1.97
C PRO A 10 16.58 -16.35 1.29
N LYS A 11 15.47 -17.10 1.38
CA LYS A 11 14.17 -16.63 0.91
C LYS A 11 14.05 -15.26 1.55
N THR A 12 14.14 -14.20 0.76
CA THR A 12 13.90 -12.84 1.22
C THR A 12 12.51 -12.91 1.82
N THR A 13 12.45 -13.01 3.14
CA THR A 13 11.20 -13.01 3.88
C THR A 13 10.57 -11.69 3.51
N ALA A 14 9.42 -11.75 2.82
CA ALA A 14 8.70 -10.55 2.40
C ALA A 14 8.65 -9.58 3.59
N ASN A 15 9.30 -8.43 3.45
CA ASN A 15 9.25 -7.39 4.47
C ASN A 15 7.98 -6.56 4.23
N LEU A 16 7.42 -5.98 5.28
CA LEU A 16 6.22 -5.13 5.13
C LEU A 16 6.52 -3.87 4.32
N THR A 17 7.78 -3.41 4.34
CA THR A 17 8.24 -2.20 3.64
C THR A 17 8.20 -2.33 2.12
N ASP A 18 8.71 -3.43 1.56
CA ASP A 18 8.66 -3.65 0.10
C ASP A 18 7.21 -3.90 -0.34
N VAL A 19 6.40 -4.56 0.49
CA VAL A 19 4.97 -4.75 0.20
C VAL A 19 4.23 -3.41 0.18
N ALA A 20 4.51 -2.52 1.14
CA ALA A 20 3.96 -1.16 1.16
C ALA A 20 4.33 -0.38 -0.11
N ALA A 21 5.63 -0.35 -0.45
CA ALA A 21 6.12 0.35 -1.63
C ALA A 21 5.46 -0.16 -2.94
N ASN A 22 5.28 -1.47 -3.08
CA ASN A 22 4.59 -2.06 -4.23
C ASN A 22 3.10 -1.67 -4.30
N VAL A 23 2.42 -1.56 -3.15
CA VAL A 23 1.02 -1.12 -3.11
C VAL A 23 0.91 0.34 -3.50
N ASP A 24 1.83 1.18 -3.03
CA ASP A 24 1.86 2.61 -3.34
C ASP A 24 2.12 2.84 -4.84
N GLU A 25 3.08 2.15 -5.46
CA GLU A 25 3.36 2.24 -6.91
C GLU A 25 2.13 1.83 -7.75
N ARG A 26 1.43 0.76 -7.32
CA ARG A 26 0.20 0.32 -7.97
C ARG A 26 -0.91 1.36 -7.81
N ASN A 27 -1.05 1.97 -6.63
CA ASN A 27 -2.05 3.00 -6.39
C ASN A 27 -1.78 4.24 -7.27
N GLU A 28 -0.54 4.72 -7.32
CA GLU A 28 -0.15 5.81 -8.21
C GLU A 28 -0.48 5.52 -9.68
N THR A 29 -0.23 4.29 -10.13
CA THR A 29 -0.53 3.87 -11.50
C THR A 29 -2.04 3.91 -11.78
N VAL A 30 -2.85 3.46 -10.83
CA VAL A 30 -4.32 3.51 -10.94
C VAL A 30 -4.81 4.96 -10.96
N GLU A 31 -4.31 5.81 -10.06
CA GLU A 31 -4.67 7.23 -10.01
C GLU A 31 -4.30 7.98 -11.29
N LYS A 32 -3.10 7.74 -11.84
CA LYS A 32 -2.68 8.29 -13.15
C LYS A 32 -3.64 7.89 -14.27
N LYS A 33 -4.16 6.65 -14.26
CA LYS A 33 -5.14 6.19 -15.26
C LYS A 33 -6.51 6.85 -15.06
N ILE A 34 -6.97 6.98 -13.83
CA ILE A 34 -8.22 7.70 -13.51
C ILE A 34 -8.11 9.15 -13.97
N GLY A 35 -7.00 9.84 -13.68
CA GLY A 35 -6.77 11.22 -14.09
C GLY A 35 -6.79 11.42 -15.61
N LYS A 36 -6.20 10.49 -16.37
CA LYS A 36 -6.28 10.50 -17.85
C LYS A 36 -7.71 10.36 -18.35
N ILE A 37 -8.49 9.44 -17.78
CA ILE A 37 -9.90 9.25 -18.14
C ILE A 37 -10.71 10.50 -17.80
N ASP A 38 -10.46 11.14 -16.65
CA ASP A 38 -11.14 12.36 -16.24
C ASP A 38 -10.85 13.54 -17.15
N ALA A 39 -9.59 13.70 -17.57
CA ALA A 39 -9.23 14.71 -18.55
C ALA A 39 -9.99 14.51 -19.89
N GLU A 40 -10.06 13.27 -20.38
CA GLU A 40 -10.79 12.94 -21.61
C GLU A 40 -12.30 13.15 -21.47
N LEU A 41 -12.88 12.75 -20.34
CA LEU A 41 -14.31 12.98 -20.04
C LEU A 41 -14.66 14.46 -19.96
N ARG A 42 -13.78 15.31 -19.42
CA ARG A 42 -13.98 16.77 -19.43
C ARG A 42 -14.04 17.32 -20.86
N LEU A 43 -13.13 16.89 -21.73
CA LEU A 43 -13.12 17.30 -23.14
C LEU A 43 -14.39 16.85 -23.87
N ILE A 44 -14.80 15.60 -23.69
CA ILE A 44 -16.03 15.08 -24.32
C ILE A 44 -17.26 15.81 -23.79
N THR A 45 -17.33 16.10 -22.48
CA THR A 45 -18.44 16.87 -21.89
C THR A 45 -18.52 18.28 -22.48
N ALA A 46 -17.38 18.97 -22.62
CA ALA A 46 -17.33 20.29 -23.24
C ALA A 46 -17.78 20.26 -24.71
N GLN A 47 -17.37 19.24 -25.48
CA GLN A 47 -17.83 19.04 -26.86
C GLN A 47 -19.34 18.79 -26.92
N LEU A 48 -19.86 17.87 -26.10
CA LEU A 48 -21.28 17.52 -26.03
C LEU A 48 -22.17 18.73 -25.73
N SER A 49 -21.71 19.65 -24.87
CA SER A 49 -22.46 20.87 -24.50
C SER A 49 -22.70 21.84 -25.66
N LYS A 50 -21.81 21.82 -26.67
CA LYS A 50 -21.86 22.72 -27.84
C LYS A 50 -22.53 22.08 -29.05
N MET A 51 -22.90 20.80 -28.97
CA MET A 51 -23.43 20.04 -30.11
C MET A 51 -24.96 19.96 -30.09
N ARG A 52 -25.56 20.16 -31.27
CA ARG A 52 -26.95 19.78 -31.53
C ARG A 52 -27.12 18.27 -31.49
N ASP A 53 -28.33 17.83 -31.18
CA ASP A 53 -28.65 16.41 -31.18
C ASP A 53 -28.53 15.83 -32.59
N GLY A 54 -27.90 14.66 -32.67
CA GLY A 54 -27.61 14.00 -33.94
C GLY A 54 -26.61 12.85 -33.79
N PRO A 55 -26.30 12.15 -34.90
CA PRO A 55 -25.46 10.96 -34.89
C PRO A 55 -24.10 11.17 -34.23
N GLN A 56 -23.43 12.29 -34.50
CA GLN A 56 -22.12 12.62 -33.94
C GLN A 56 -22.16 12.81 -32.41
N LYS A 57 -23.20 13.47 -31.88
CA LYS A 57 -23.41 13.62 -30.43
C LYS A 57 -23.67 12.28 -29.76
N ASN A 58 -24.42 11.38 -30.41
CA ASN A 58 -24.67 10.03 -29.91
C ASN A 58 -23.39 9.18 -29.85
N MET A 59 -22.51 9.30 -30.84
CA MET A 59 -21.19 8.62 -30.81
C MET A 59 -20.34 9.09 -29.63
N LEU A 60 -20.29 10.41 -29.36
CA LEU A 60 -19.57 10.94 -28.21
C LEU A 60 -20.18 10.52 -26.87
N LYS A 61 -21.51 10.45 -26.76
CA LYS A 61 -22.18 9.89 -25.57
C LYS A 61 -21.78 8.43 -25.34
N GLN A 62 -21.75 7.60 -26.39
CA GLN A 62 -21.31 6.21 -26.27
C GLN A 62 -19.84 6.10 -25.86
N LYS A 63 -18.97 6.97 -26.40
CA LYS A 63 -17.56 7.06 -25.97
C LYS A 63 -17.44 7.42 -24.49
N ALA A 64 -18.17 8.45 -24.04
CA ALA A 64 -18.20 8.85 -22.64
C ALA A 64 -18.68 7.71 -21.73
N LEU A 65 -19.71 6.97 -22.12
CA LEU A 65 -20.21 5.81 -21.36
C LEU A 65 -19.15 4.72 -21.20
N ARG A 66 -18.34 4.44 -22.23
CA ARG A 66 -17.24 3.47 -22.14
C ARG A 66 -16.16 3.95 -21.17
N LEU A 67 -15.79 5.23 -21.24
CA LEU A 67 -14.82 5.84 -20.33
C LEU A 67 -15.31 5.84 -18.88
N LEU A 68 -16.59 6.14 -18.64
CA LEU A 68 -17.19 6.08 -17.30
C LEU A 68 -17.17 4.67 -16.71
N ARG A 69 -17.45 3.64 -17.52
CA ARG A 69 -17.32 2.23 -17.09
C ARG A 69 -15.88 1.90 -16.72
N GLN A 70 -14.92 2.31 -17.55
CA GLN A 70 -13.51 2.11 -17.27
C GLN A 70 -13.06 2.83 -15.99
N LYS A 71 -13.49 4.08 -15.80
CA LYS A 71 -13.26 4.85 -14.57
C LYS A 71 -13.78 4.11 -13.35
N LYS A 72 -15.04 3.61 -13.40
CA LYS A 72 -15.65 2.86 -12.31
C LYS A 72 -14.79 1.64 -11.90
N THR A 73 -14.26 0.90 -12.88
CA THR A 73 -13.37 -0.24 -12.60
C THR A 73 -12.09 0.21 -11.90
N TYR A 74 -11.44 1.28 -12.36
CA TYR A 74 -10.22 1.79 -11.72
C TYR A 74 -10.47 2.38 -10.33
N CYS A 75 -11.59 3.08 -10.11
CA CYS A 75 -11.99 3.55 -8.78
C CYS A 75 -12.15 2.36 -7.82
N HIS A 76 -12.81 1.28 -8.25
CA HIS A 76 -12.91 0.08 -7.44
C HIS A 76 -11.54 -0.56 -7.13
N GLN A 77 -10.61 -0.57 -8.09
CA GLN A 77 -9.24 -1.03 -7.84
C GLN A 77 -8.50 -0.15 -6.84
N SER A 78 -8.69 1.17 -6.90
CA SER A 78 -8.10 2.12 -5.94
C SER A 78 -8.64 1.88 -4.53
N GLU A 79 -9.96 1.68 -4.37
CA GLU A 79 -10.55 1.32 -3.07
C GLU A 79 -9.96 0.02 -2.48
N GLN A 80 -9.75 -1.00 -3.32
CA GLN A 80 -9.10 -2.24 -2.88
C GLN A 80 -7.65 -2.01 -2.42
N LEU A 81 -6.88 -1.20 -3.15
CA LEU A 81 -5.51 -0.86 -2.79
C LEU A 81 -5.43 -0.01 -1.52
N ALA A 82 -6.38 0.91 -1.32
CA ALA A 82 -6.49 1.70 -0.11
C ALA A 82 -6.73 0.81 1.12
N ASN A 83 -7.63 -0.18 1.02
CA ASN A 83 -7.85 -1.17 2.07
C ASN A 83 -6.58 -2.00 2.35
N GLN A 84 -5.84 -2.38 1.31
CA GLN A 84 -4.59 -3.11 1.47
C GLN A 84 -3.52 -2.25 2.19
N SER A 85 -3.38 -0.99 1.79
CA SER A 85 -2.45 -0.03 2.40
C SER A 85 -2.78 0.22 3.88
N PHE A 86 -4.07 0.33 4.22
CA PHE A 86 -4.52 0.44 5.61
C PHE A 86 -4.14 -0.80 6.44
N ASN A 87 -4.38 -2.01 5.91
CA ASN A 87 -4.01 -3.24 6.60
C ASN A 87 -2.49 -3.36 6.81
N ILE A 88 -1.70 -2.94 5.81
CA ILE A 88 -0.23 -2.90 5.93
C ILE A 88 0.18 -1.92 7.02
N SER A 89 -0.38 -0.71 7.04
CA SER A 89 -0.09 0.31 8.04
C SER A 89 -0.41 -0.15 9.46
N ASN A 90 -1.55 -0.81 9.66
CA ASN A 90 -1.92 -1.40 10.94
C ASN A 90 -0.94 -2.51 11.38
N THR A 91 -0.53 -3.35 10.44
CA THR A 91 0.43 -4.44 10.72
C THR A 91 1.81 -3.87 11.05
N ASP A 92 2.26 -2.84 10.33
CA ASP A 92 3.53 -2.15 10.59
C ASP A 92 3.54 -1.48 11.97
N PHE A 93 2.43 -0.85 12.36
CA PHE A 93 2.26 -0.29 13.69
C PHE A 93 2.33 -1.37 14.79
N ALA A 94 1.63 -2.49 14.61
CA ALA A 94 1.69 -3.61 15.54
C ALA A 94 3.11 -4.19 15.65
N LEU A 95 3.81 -4.32 14.51
CA LEU A 95 5.19 -4.79 14.47
C LEU A 95 6.12 -3.87 15.26
N LYS A 96 6.01 -2.55 15.08
CA LYS A 96 6.79 -1.55 15.84
C LYS A 96 6.50 -1.65 17.35
N SER A 97 5.24 -1.76 17.73
CA SER A 97 4.84 -1.93 19.15
C SER A 97 5.45 -3.20 19.77
N LEU A 98 5.52 -4.30 19.00
CA LEU A 98 6.18 -5.54 19.44
C LEU A 98 7.70 -5.38 19.56
N GLN A 99 8.34 -4.64 18.66
CA GLN A 99 9.77 -4.33 18.74
C GLN A 99 10.09 -3.47 19.97
N ASP A 100 9.26 -2.48 20.28
CA ASP A 100 9.40 -1.63 21.47
C ASP A 100 9.20 -2.44 22.76
N THR A 101 8.20 -3.33 22.78
CA THR A 101 7.97 -4.25 23.89
C THR A 101 9.16 -5.17 24.10
N LYS A 102 9.71 -5.75 23.04
CA LYS A 102 10.90 -6.59 23.10
C LYS A 102 12.09 -5.82 23.68
N THR A 103 12.33 -4.60 23.20
CA THR A 103 13.41 -3.74 23.67
C THR A 103 13.26 -3.42 25.15
N THR A 104 12.04 -3.11 25.59
CA THR A 104 11.72 -2.87 27.00
C THR A 104 12.00 -4.11 27.85
N VAL A 105 11.54 -5.28 27.42
CA VAL A 105 11.78 -6.56 28.12
C VAL A 105 13.28 -6.87 28.21
N ASP A 106 14.03 -6.63 27.14
CA ASP A 106 15.47 -6.87 27.13
C ASP A 106 16.21 -5.88 28.07
N ALA A 107 15.79 -4.61 28.12
CA ALA A 107 16.27 -3.65 29.11
C ALA A 107 15.96 -4.10 30.54
N MET A 108 14.73 -4.55 30.81
CA MET A 108 14.33 -5.08 32.13
C MET A 108 15.18 -6.29 32.55
N LYS A 109 15.49 -7.21 31.63
CA LYS A 109 16.37 -8.35 31.92
C LYS A 109 17.78 -7.91 32.31
N VAL A 110 18.33 -6.91 31.62
CA VAL A 110 19.65 -6.35 31.94
C VAL A 110 19.62 -5.69 33.33
N THR A 111 18.62 -4.84 33.59
CA THR A 111 18.45 -4.16 34.89
C THR A 111 18.25 -5.16 36.02
N SER A 112 17.44 -6.21 35.84
CA SER A 112 17.22 -7.26 36.84
C SER A 112 18.52 -8.01 37.19
N LYS A 113 19.38 -8.30 36.20
CA LYS A 113 20.70 -8.91 36.44
C LYS A 113 21.63 -7.97 37.22
N ALA A 114 21.64 -6.68 36.89
CA ALA A 114 22.44 -5.69 37.62
C ALA A 114 21.97 -5.55 39.07
N MET A 115 20.66 -5.43 39.29
CA MET A 115 20.06 -5.35 40.64
C MET A 115 20.43 -6.56 41.50
N LYS A 116 20.36 -7.78 40.95
CA LYS A 116 20.78 -9.01 41.66
C LYS A 116 22.27 -9.01 42.05
N ARG A 117 23.14 -8.37 41.25
CA ARG A 117 24.57 -8.25 41.58
C ARG A 117 24.80 -7.24 42.70
N GLU A 118 24.12 -6.10 42.66
CA GLU A 118 24.24 -5.08 43.71
C GLU A 118 23.66 -5.56 45.05
N MET A 119 22.52 -6.27 45.04
CA MET A 119 21.95 -6.84 46.27
C MET A 119 22.92 -7.80 46.98
N LYS A 120 23.72 -8.57 46.25
CA LYS A 120 24.75 -9.46 46.83
C LYS A 120 25.94 -8.73 47.47
N LYS A 121 26.08 -7.42 47.26
CA LYS A 121 27.13 -6.63 47.93
C LYS A 121 26.66 -6.04 49.25
N ILE A 122 25.34 -5.96 49.45
CA ILE A 122 24.71 -5.35 50.63
C ILE A 122 24.44 -6.43 51.72
N ILE A 123 24.33 -7.70 51.32
CA ILE A 123 24.17 -8.88 52.19
C ILE A 123 25.52 -9.59 52.27
#